data_AF-A0A3P6Q443-F1
#
_entry.id   AF-A0A3P6Q443-F1
#
_cell.length_a   1.000
_cell.length_b   1.000
_cell.length_c   1.000
_cell.angle_alpha   90.00
_cell.angle_beta   90.00
_cell.angle_gamma   90.00
#
_symmetry.space_group_name_H-M   'P 1'
#
loop_
_entity.id
_entity.type
_entity.pdbx_description
1 polymer ?
#
loop_
_entity_poly.entity_id
_entity_poly.type
_entity_poly.pdbx_seq_one_letter_code
_entity_poly.pdbx_strand_id
1 'polypeptide(L)'
;MVTNAPFDCSENAMCLQAMDSSHVALVSLKLEVGLFETYRCDRTINLGMSLANMAKALKCANNDDTCLIRYEENDADSITFTFEDTKRPYFVGEDPAVLSS
;
A
#
# COMPACT_ATOMS: atom_id res chain seq x y z
N MET A 1 5.28 4.82 22.04
CA MET A 1 4.72 5.07 20.69
C MET A 1 5.46 4.19 19.68
N VAL A 2 4.77 3.58 18.72
CA VAL A 2 5.40 2.81 17.63
C VAL A 2 5.74 3.76 16.49
N THR A 3 7.01 3.89 16.14
CA THR A 3 7.48 4.84 15.10
C THR A 3 7.82 4.15 13.78
N ASN A 4 8.52 3.02 13.86
CA ASN A 4 8.82 2.12 12.76
C ASN A 4 8.32 0.73 13.12
N ALA A 5 7.82 0.00 12.13
CA ALA A 5 7.41 -1.38 12.34
C ALA A 5 7.72 -2.23 11.11
N PRO A 6 8.05 -3.52 11.33
CA PRO A 6 8.17 -4.48 10.25
C PRO A 6 6.77 -4.84 9.73
N PHE A 7 6.60 -4.79 8.41
CA PHE A 7 5.49 -5.40 7.70
C PHE A 7 5.98 -6.70 7.07
N ASP A 8 5.53 -7.83 7.61
CA ASP A 8 5.77 -9.15 7.07
C ASP A 8 4.75 -9.44 5.97
N CYS A 9 5.18 -9.40 4.72
CA CYS A 9 4.35 -9.72 3.56
C CYS A 9 4.65 -11.14 3.11
N SER A 10 3.62 -11.96 3.00
CA SER A 10 3.68 -13.36 2.55
C SER A 10 2.60 -13.60 1.50
N GLU A 11 2.65 -14.74 0.81
CA GLU A 11 1.62 -15.14 -0.18
C GLU A 11 0.18 -15.10 0.37
N ASN A 12 -0.01 -15.19 1.70
CA ASN A 12 -1.31 -15.36 2.33
C ASN A 12 -1.80 -14.13 3.10
N ALA A 13 -0.89 -13.26 3.54
CA ALA A 13 -1.24 -12.08 4.34
C ALA A 13 -0.09 -11.07 4.40
N MET A 14 -0.47 -9.82 4.66
CA MET A 14 0.41 -8.77 5.16
C MET A 14 0.17 -8.59 6.67
N CYS A 15 1.21 -8.72 7.47
CA CYS A 15 1.14 -8.69 8.92
C CYS A 15 2.09 -7.63 9.50
N LEU A 16 1.74 -7.08 10.66
CA LEU A 16 2.62 -6.24 11.45
C LEU A 16 2.42 -6.55 12.92
N GLN A 17 3.51 -6.76 13.65
CA GLN A 17 3.49 -6.85 15.10
C GLN A 17 4.62 -6.01 15.69
N ALA A 18 4.26 -5.01 16.48
CA ALA A 18 5.22 -4.09 17.08
C ALA A 18 4.77 -3.67 18.47
N MET A 19 5.73 -3.60 19.40
CA MET A 19 5.49 -3.04 20.73
C MET A 19 5.77 -1.54 20.73
N ASP A 20 5.05 -0.82 21.58
CA ASP A 20 5.39 0.56 21.87
C ASP A 20 6.76 0.66 22.58
N SER A 21 7.38 1.84 22.55
CA SER A 21 8.67 2.10 23.21
C SER A 21 8.75 1.74 24.70
N SER A 22 7.63 1.66 25.41
CA SER A 22 7.60 1.24 26.83
C SER A 22 7.43 -0.28 27.00
N HIS A 23 7.24 -1.03 25.91
CA HIS A 23 6.96 -2.47 25.90
C HIS A 23 5.69 -2.87 26.68
N VAL A 24 4.74 -1.95 26.83
CA VAL A 24 3.48 -2.18 27.57
C VAL A 24 2.34 -2.52 26.62
N ALA A 25 2.32 -1.93 25.43
CA ALA A 25 1.27 -2.13 24.44
C ALA A 25 1.80 -2.83 23.19
N LEU A 26 1.13 -3.90 22.78
CA LEU A 26 1.36 -4.60 21.52
C LEU A 26 0.36 -4.13 20.48
N VAL A 27 0.86 -3.72 19.32
CA VAL A 27 0.06 -3.50 18.10
C VAL A 27 0.20 -4.74 17.23
N SER A 28 -0.92 -5.33 16.84
CA SER A 28 -0.98 -6.47 15.92
C SER A 28 -1.98 -6.17 14.80
N LEU A 29 -1.50 -6.19 13.57
CA LEU A 29 -2.28 -6.02 12.35
C LEU A 29 -2.10 -7.26 11.48
N LYS A 30 -3.19 -7.79 10.93
CA LYS A 30 -3.16 -8.86 9.95
C LYS A 30 -4.19 -8.55 8.87
N LEU A 31 -3.71 -8.38 7.64
CA LEU A 31 -4.51 -8.19 6.45
C LEU A 31 -4.39 -9.45 5.60
N GLU A 32 -5.45 -10.26 5.57
CA GLU A 32 -5.48 -11.47 4.73
C GLU A 32 -5.66 -11.08 3.25
N VAL A 33 -5.14 -11.90 2.33
CA VAL A 33 -5.23 -11.61 0.89
C VAL A 33 -6.64 -11.33 0.39
N GLY A 34 -7.66 -11.93 1.00
CA GLY A 34 -9.06 -11.71 0.65
C GLY A 34 -9.60 -10.31 0.97
N LEU A 35 -8.85 -9.49 1.71
CA LEU A 35 -9.18 -8.08 1.97
C LEU A 35 -8.67 -7.14 0.87
N PHE A 36 -7.86 -7.63 -0.06
CA PHE A 36 -7.32 -6.86 -1.17
C PHE A 36 -8.03 -7.21 -2.47
N GLU A 37 -8.24 -6.23 -3.35
CA GLU A 37 -8.75 -6.49 -4.71
C GLU A 37 -7.74 -7.28 -5.55
N THR A 38 -6.45 -6.98 -5.38
CA THR A 38 -5.34 -7.71 -6.00
C THR A 38 -4.20 -7.77 -4.99
N TYR A 39 -3.65 -8.97 -4.81
CA TYR A 39 -2.49 -9.19 -3.96
C TYR A 39 -1.53 -10.17 -4.64
N ARG A 40 -0.25 -9.81 -4.70
CA ARG A 40 0.81 -10.68 -5.20
C ARG A 40 2.07 -10.48 -4.37
N CYS A 41 2.60 -11.56 -3.84
CA CYS A 41 3.83 -11.58 -3.07
C CYS A 41 4.59 -12.86 -3.43
N ASP A 42 5.55 -12.78 -4.36
CA ASP A 42 6.22 -13.95 -4.91
C ASP A 42 7.21 -14.61 -3.92
N ARG A 43 7.70 -13.81 -2.96
CA ARG A 43 8.57 -14.25 -1.87
C ARG A 43 8.15 -13.53 -0.61
N THR A 44 8.27 -14.23 0.51
CA THR A 44 8.06 -13.58 1.81
C THR A 44 9.12 -12.51 2.02
N ILE A 45 8.68 -11.27 2.26
CA ILE A 45 9.54 -10.10 2.47
C ILE A 45 9.16 -9.41 3.77
N ASN A 46 10.15 -8.80 4.42
CA ASN A 46 9.96 -7.95 5.59
C ASN A 46 10.29 -6.50 5.22
N LEU A 47 9.28 -5.63 5.30
CA LEU A 47 9.38 -4.22 4.95
C LEU A 47 9.36 -3.38 6.22
N GLY A 48 10.53 -2.85 6.61
CA GLY A 48 10.65 -1.90 7.70
C GLY A 48 10.15 -0.52 7.28
N MET A 49 8.94 -0.15 7.67
CA MET A 49 8.35 1.13 7.29
C MET A 49 8.18 2.09 8.48
N SER A 50 8.39 3.38 8.22
CA SER A 50 7.99 4.43 9.16
C SER A 50 6.49 4.67 9.09
N LEU A 51 5.79 4.40 10.19
CA LEU A 51 4.34 4.61 10.28
C LEU A 51 3.98 6.08 10.07
N ALA A 52 4.85 7.00 10.51
CA ALA A 52 4.64 8.43 10.34
C ALA A 52 4.71 8.84 8.86
N ASN A 53 5.63 8.28 8.08
CA ASN A 53 5.74 8.58 6.65
C ASN A 53 4.66 7.86 5.84
N MET A 54 4.32 6.62 6.19
CA MET A 54 3.20 5.89 5.60
C MET A 54 1.88 6.67 5.79
N ALA A 55 1.61 7.16 7.00
CA ALA A 55 0.42 7.97 7.27
C ALA A 55 0.41 9.29 6.47
N LYS A 56 1.57 9.90 6.20
CA LYS A 56 1.65 11.07 5.32
C LYS A 56 1.36 10.72 3.86
N ALA A 57 1.91 9.60 3.36
CA ALA A 57 1.64 9.13 2.00
C ALA A 57 0.15 8.83 1.80
N LEU A 58 -0.48 8.12 2.74
CA LEU A 58 -1.91 7.81 2.70
C LEU A 58 -2.82 9.05 2.75
N LYS A 59 -2.36 10.17 3.33
CA LYS A 59 -3.11 11.44 3.30
C LYS A 59 -3.19 12.10 1.92
N CYS A 60 -2.39 11.65 0.96
CA CYS A 60 -2.48 12.11 -0.43
C CYS A 60 -3.65 11.46 -1.19
N ALA A 61 -4.23 10.37 -0.65
CA ALA A 61 -5.36 9.68 -1.23
C ALA A 61 -6.69 10.34 -0.81
N ASN A 62 -7.67 10.33 -1.71
CA ASN A 62 -9.07 10.53 -1.33
C ASN A 62 -9.65 9.24 -0.76
N ASN A 63 -10.79 9.35 -0.07
CA ASN A 63 -11.45 8.20 0.56
C ASN A 63 -11.97 7.15 -0.44
N ASP A 64 -12.18 7.53 -1.70
CA ASP A 64 -12.71 6.68 -2.77
C ASP A 64 -11.60 6.18 -3.72
N ASP A 65 -10.34 6.53 -3.45
CA ASP A 65 -9.21 6.15 -4.31
C ASP A 65 -8.76 4.71 -4.01
N THR A 66 -8.39 3.99 -5.06
CA THR A 66 -7.70 2.71 -4.97
C THR A 66 -6.23 2.96 -4.64
N CYS A 67 -5.74 2.37 -3.56
CA CYS A 67 -4.32 2.45 -3.18
C CYS A 67 -3.59 1.15 -3.55
N LEU A 68 -2.58 1.27 -4.39
CA LEU A 68 -1.63 0.20 -4.70
C LEU A 68 -0.31 0.43 -3.95
N ILE A 69 0.15 -0.58 -3.23
CA ILE A 69 1.47 -0.59 -2.59
C ILE A 69 2.38 -1.52 -3.39
N ARG A 70 3.51 -1.01 -3.87
CA ARG A 70 4.48 -1.76 -4.66
C ARG A 70 5.87 -1.69 -4.03
N TYR A 71 6.52 -2.85 -3.99
CA TYR A 71 7.91 -3.01 -3.63
C TYR A 71 8.57 -3.87 -4.71
N GLU A 72 9.73 -3.44 -5.20
CA GLU A 72 10.51 -4.15 -6.21
C GLU A 72 11.89 -4.42 -5.63
N GLU A 73 12.36 -5.67 -5.63
CA GLU A 73 13.68 -5.99 -5.07
C GLU A 73 14.85 -5.30 -5.81
N ASN A 74 14.65 -4.95 -7.08
CA ASN A 74 15.63 -4.20 -7.87
C ASN A 74 15.75 -2.73 -7.42
N ASP A 75 14.76 -2.22 -6.68
CA ASP A 75 14.72 -0.90 -6.05
C ASP A 75 14.44 -1.06 -4.55
N ALA A 76 15.26 -1.90 -3.89
CA ALA A 76 15.04 -2.38 -2.53
C ALA A 76 14.98 -1.29 -1.44
N ASP A 77 15.31 -0.04 -1.78
CA ASP A 77 15.33 1.09 -0.85
C ASP A 77 14.03 1.91 -0.88
N SER A 78 13.07 1.57 -1.76
CA SER A 78 11.85 2.35 -1.95
C SER A 78 10.58 1.49 -1.91
N ILE A 79 9.50 2.09 -1.42
CA ILE A 79 8.14 1.55 -1.49
C ILE A 79 7.29 2.62 -2.16
N THR A 80 6.59 2.22 -3.21
CA THR A 80 5.75 3.13 -4.00
C THR A 80 4.29 2.97 -3.61
N PHE A 81 3.65 4.10 -3.30
CA PHE A 81 2.21 4.20 -3.12
C PHE A 81 1.61 4.88 -4.35
N THR A 82 0.72 4.18 -5.05
CA THR A 82 -0.03 4.73 -6.19
C THR A 82 -1.49 4.86 -5.78
N PHE A 83 -2.08 6.03 -6.04
CA PHE A 83 -3.48 6.32 -5.73
C PHE A 83 -4.22 6.59 -7.04
N GLU A 84 -5.26 5.82 -7.31
CA GLU A 84 -6.04 5.91 -8.55
C GLU A 84 -7.51 6.19 -8.21
N ASP A 85 -8.10 7.19 -8.87
CA ASP A 85 -9.52 7.51 -8.70
C ASP A 85 -10.37 6.52 -9.49
N THR A 86 -11.17 5.73 -8.78
CA THR A 86 -12.09 4.72 -9.33
C THR A 86 -13.14 5.34 -10.29
N LYS A 87 -13.40 6.66 -10.21
CA LYS A 87 -14.39 7.38 -11.05
C LYS A 87 -13.81 8.00 -12.31
N ARG A 88 -12.49 8.00 -12.48
CA ARG A 88 -11.82 8.47 -13.69
C ARG A 88 -10.91 7.39 -14.24
N PRO A 89 -11.44 6.40 -14.99
CA PRO A 89 -10.59 5.65 -15.88
C PRO A 89 -9.90 6.67 -16.79
N TYR A 90 -8.58 6.66 -16.77
CA TYR A 90 -7.79 7.47 -17.69
C TYR A 90 -8.18 7.04 -19.10
N PHE A 91 -9.05 7.80 -19.77
CA PHE A 91 -9.25 7.67 -21.20
C PHE A 91 -7.91 8.05 -21.83
N VAL A 92 -7.06 7.05 -22.07
CA VAL A 92 -5.86 7.19 -22.87
C VAL A 92 -6.34 7.47 -24.30
N GLY A 93 -6.53 8.76 -24.61
CA GLY A 93 -6.25 9.29 -25.93
C GLY A 93 -7.08 8.82 -27.13
N GLU A 94 -8.40 8.69 -27.01
CA GLU A 94 -9.27 8.92 -28.18
C GLU A 94 -10.25 10.05 -27.84
N ASP A 95 -10.02 11.20 -28.48
CA ASP A 95 -10.85 12.39 -28.40
C ASP A 95 -12.26 12.07 -28.94
N PRO A 96 -13.33 12.18 -28.14
CA PRO A 96 -14.70 11.95 -28.60
C PRO A 96 -15.14 12.96 -29.68
N ALA A 97 -14.38 14.01 -29.97
CA ALA A 97 -14.67 14.97 -31.03
C ALA A 97 -14.35 14.48 -32.46
N VAL A 98 -13.67 13.33 -32.63
CA VAL A 98 -13.32 12.82 -33.98
C VAL A 98 -14.43 11.96 -34.61
N LEU A 99 -15.45 11.55 -33.85
CA LEU A 99 -16.53 10.67 -34.35
C LEU A 99 -17.75 11.41 -34.91
N SER A 100 -17.71 12.74 -35.10
CA SER A 100 -18.81 13.49 -35.71
C SER A 100 -18.38 14.44 -36.85
N SER A 101 -17.52 14.00 -37.75
CA SER A 101 -17.24 14.69 -39.02
C SER A 101 -17.05 13.71 -40.17
#